data_AF-A0AAE3VT89-F1
#
_entry.id   AF-A0AAE3VT89-F1
#
_cell.length_a   1.000
_cell.length_b   1.000
_cell.length_c   1.000
_cell.angle_alpha   90.00
_cell.angle_beta   90.00
_cell.angle_gamma   90.00
#
_symmetry.space_group_name_H-M   'P 1'
#
loop_
_entity.id
_entity.type
_entity.pdbx_description
1 polymer ?
#
loop_
_entity_poly.entity_id
_entity_poly.type
_entity_poly.pdbx_seq_one_letter_code
_entity_poly.pdbx_strand_id
1 'polypeptide(L)' 'MAVRRADRERLLHPTVGEIELNCLSLLSEDGGQRLLWFTPVPGSTAVEQLELLNVIGRIDVPG' A
#
# COMPACT_ATOMS: atom_id res chain seq x y z
N MET A 1 -9.40 -18.60 -5.27
CA MET A 1 -8.60 -17.45 -4.76
C MET A 1 -8.33 -17.60 -3.27
N ALA A 2 -7.10 -17.32 -2.81
CA ALA A 2 -6.76 -17.24 -1.37
C ALA A 2 -6.59 -15.77 -0.95
N VAL A 3 -7.27 -15.36 0.11
CA VAL A 3 -7.23 -13.98 0.64
C VAL A 3 -6.55 -14.02 2.01
N ARG A 4 -5.46 -13.27 2.18
CA ARG A 4 -4.87 -13.01 3.51
C ARG A 4 -5.16 -11.57 3.89
N ARG A 5 -5.93 -11.39 4.98
CA ARG A 5 -6.37 -10.08 5.47
C ARG A 5 -5.60 -9.69 6.73
N ALA A 6 -5.18 -8.42 6.73
CA ALA A 6 -4.79 -7.59 7.85
C ALA A 6 -3.54 -8.03 8.65
N ASP A 7 -2.39 -7.58 8.16
CA ASP A 7 -1.26 -7.20 9.00
C ASP A 7 -1.08 -5.67 8.91
N ARG A 8 -0.66 -5.05 10.03
CA ARG A 8 -0.20 -3.66 10.06
C ARG A 8 1.23 -3.63 9.55
N GLU A 9 1.44 -2.90 8.46
CA GLU A 9 2.73 -2.75 7.82
C GLU A 9 3.27 -1.35 8.04
N ARG A 10 4.59 -1.26 8.26
CA ARG A 10 5.33 0.01 8.27
C ARG A 10 6.17 0.09 7.01
N LEU A 11 5.82 1.01 6.13
CA LEU A 11 6.56 1.27 4.90
C LEU A 11 7.43 2.50 5.06
N LEU A 12 8.74 2.36 4.84
CA LEU A 12 9.66 3.49 4.85
C LEU A 12 9.75 4.10 3.44
N HIS A 13 9.11 5.24 3.23
CA HIS A 13 9.21 5.99 1.98
C HIS A 13 10.34 7.03 2.08
N PRO A 14 11.23 7.14 1.07
CA PRO A 14 12.41 8.00 1.14
C PRO A 14 12.11 9.49 1.39
N THR A 15 10.94 9.96 0.94
CA THR A 15 10.55 11.38 1.07
C THR A 15 9.59 11.66 2.21
N VAL A 16 8.67 10.74 2.54
CA VAL A 16 7.59 11.00 3.51
C VAL A 16 7.76 10.25 4.82
N GLY A 17 8.87 9.50 4.97
CA GLY A 17 9.20 8.74 6.16
C GLY A 17 8.41 7.45 6.30
N GLU A 18 8.27 6.99 7.54
CA GLU A 18 7.50 5.79 7.87
C GLU A 18 5.99 6.04 7.70
N ILE A 19 5.30 5.12 7.04
CA ILE A 19 3.86 5.16 6.79
C ILE A 19 3.23 3.87 7.37
N GLU A 20 2.23 4.02 8.24
CA GLU A 20 1.50 2.89 8.83
C GLU A 20 0.27 2.53 7.98
N LEU A 21 0.25 1.33 7.42
CA LEU A 21 -0.76 0.88 6.47
C LEU A 21 -1.33 -0.48 6.88
N ASN A 22 -2.60 -0.73 6.55
CA ASN A 22 -3.10 -2.09 6.46
C ASN A 22 -2.70 -2.66 5.09
N CYS A 23 -2.28 -3.92 5.04
CA CYS A 23 -2.01 -4.63 3.80
C CYS A 23 -2.99 -5.79 3.59
N LEU A 24 -3.64 -5.81 2.43
CA LEU A 24 -4.43 -6.93 1.93
C LEU A 24 -3.68 -7.58 0.77
N SER A 25 -3.42 -8.88 0.87
CA SER A 25 -2.78 -9.67 -0.18
C SER A 25 -3.78 -10.62 -0.82
N LEU A 26 -3.96 -10.50 -2.13
CA LEU A 26 -4.81 -11.36 -2.96
C LEU A 26 -3.93 -12.12 -3.94
N LEU A 27 -4.01 -13.44 -3.95
CA LEU A 27 -3.31 -14.29 -4.91
C LEU A 27 -4.27 -14.72 -6.02
N SER A 28 -3.82 -14.66 -7.27
CA SER A 28 -4.54 -15.25 -8.40
C SER A 28 -4.70 -16.77 -8.22
N GLU A 29 -5.68 -17.36 -8.88
CA GLU A 29 -5.96 -18.79 -8.71
C GLU A 29 -4.85 -19.68 -9.25
N ASP A 30 -4.18 -19.25 -10.32
CA ASP A 30 -3.00 -19.90 -10.89
C ASP A 30 -1.71 -19.62 -10.09
N GLY A 31 -1.78 -18.75 -9.07
CA GLY A 31 -0.63 -18.36 -8.24
C GLY A 31 0.40 -17.46 -8.93
N GLY A 32 0.21 -17.13 -10.21
CA GLY A 32 1.17 -16.37 -11.01
C GLY A 32 1.20 -14.88 -10.70
N GLN A 33 0.17 -14.35 -10.04
CA GLN A 33 0.03 -12.94 -9.72
C GLN A 33 -0.40 -12.72 -8.28
N ARG A 34 0.04 -11.60 -7.72
CA ARG A 34 -0.36 -11.12 -6.39
C ARG A 34 -0.71 -9.65 -6.45
N LEU A 35 -1.93 -9.32 -6.04
CA LEU A 35 -2.35 -7.94 -5.80
C LEU A 35 -2.13 -7.60 -4.33
N LEU A 36 -1.39 -6.53 -4.08
CA LEU A 36 -1.25 -5.92 -2.76
C LEU A 36 -2.09 -4.65 -2.72
N TRP A 37 -2.99 -4.55 -1.75
CA TRP A 37 -3.83 -3.38 -1.54
C TRP A 37 -3.48 -2.78 -0.18
N PHE A 38 -2.98 -1.54 -0.21
CA PHE A 38 -2.67 -0.76 0.99
C PHE A 38 -3.79 0.24 1.32
N THR A 39 -4.16 0.33 2.59
CA THR A 39 -5.07 1.37 3.10
C THR A 39 -4.49 2.02 4.35
N PRO A 40 -4.77 3.31 4.61
CA PRO A 40 -4.31 3.98 5.82
C PRO A 40 -4.91 3.31 7.07
N VAL A 41 -4.12 3.22 8.14
CA VAL A 41 -4.64 2.82 9.45
C VAL A 41 -5.49 3.98 10.00
N PRO A 42 -6.75 3.74 10.44
CA PRO A 42 -7.58 4.81 11.02
C PRO A 42 -6.91 5.48 12.21
N GLY A 43 -6.88 6.82 12.24
CA GLY A 43 -6.27 7.61 13.29
C GLY A 43 -4.74 7.74 13.21
N SER A 44 -4.09 7.16 12.19
CA SER A 44 -2.68 7.40 11.88
C SER A 44 -2.50 8.60 10.94
N THR A 45 -1.28 9.11 10.83
CA THR A 45 -0.90 10.16 9.86
C THR A 45 -0.83 9.65 8.41
N ALA A 46 -1.12 8.36 8.19
CA ALA A 46 -0.97 7.74 6.88
C ALA A 46 -1.90 8.34 5.82
N VAL A 47 -3.04 8.91 6.23
CA VAL A 47 -3.95 9.60 5.30
C VAL A 47 -3.23 10.79 4.65
N GLU A 48 -2.68 11.71 5.45
CA GLU A 48 -1.98 12.89 4.92
C GLU A 48 -0.73 12.51 4.13
N GLN A 49 0.00 11.48 4.57
CA GLN A 49 1.18 10.98 3.86
C GLN A 49 0.83 10.40 2.48
N LEU A 50 -0.27 9.65 2.37
CA LEU A 50 -0.75 9.12 1.08
C LEU A 50 -1.27 10.23 0.16
N GLU A 51 -1.95 11.25 0.70
CA GLU A 51 -2.36 12.42 -0.08
C GLU A 51 -1.16 13.18 -0.64
N LEU A 52 -0.10 13.37 0.17
CA LEU A 52 1.14 13.97 -0.30
C LEU A 52 1.79 13.14 -1.39
N LEU A 53 1.84 11.80 -1.24
CA LEU A 53 2.36 10.90 -2.27
C LEU A 53 1.58 10.98 -3.58
N ASN A 54 0.29 11.28 -3.56
CA ASN A 54 -0.48 11.50 -4.78
C ASN A 54 0.01 12.74 -5.57
N VAL A 55 0.64 13.70 -4.89
CA VAL A 55 1.23 14.90 -5.51
C VAL A 55 2.65 14.63 -6.00
N ILE A 56 3.49 14.02 -5.15
CA ILE A 56 4.94 13.89 -5.42
C ILE A 56 5.36 12.57 -6.08
N GLY A 57 4.50 11.54 -6.02
CA GLY A 57 4.83 10.15 -6.36
C GLY A 57 4.35 9.69 -7.74
N ARG A 58 3.96 10.61 -8.62
CA ARG A 58 3.42 10.26 -9.93
C ARG A 58 4.53 9.70 -10.84
N ILE A 59 4.66 8.38 -10.86
CA ILE A 59 5.44 7.64 -11.85
C ILE A 59 4.52 7.31 -13.02
N ASP A 60 4.87 7.81 -14.20
CA ASP A 60 4.30 7.34 -15.45
C ASP A 60 4.84 5.91 -15.67
N VAL A 61 3.98 4.90 -15.54
CA VAL A 61 4.34 3.51 -15.87
C VAL A 61 4.08 3.36 -17.37
N PRO A 62 5.11 3.24 -18.22
CA PRO A 62 4.90 2.92 -19.63
C PRO A 62 4.26 1.54 -19.69
N GLY A 63 3.12 1.45 -20.37
CA GLY A 63 2.46 0.18 -20.72
C GLY A 63 3.26 -0.62 -21.73
#